data_AF-A0A7X7B357-F1
#
_entry.id   AF-A0A7X7B357-F1
#
_cell.length_a   1.000
_cell.length_b   1.000
_cell.length_c   1.000
_cell.angle_alpha   90.00
_cell.angle_beta   90.00
_cell.angle_gamma   90.00
#
_symmetry.space_group_name_H-M   'P 1'
#
loop_
_entity.id
_entity.type
_entity.pdbx_description
1 polymer ?
#
loop_
_entity_poly.entity_id
_entity_poly.type
_entity_poly.pdbx_seq_one_letter_code
_entity_poly.pdbx_strand_id
1 'polypeptide(L)'
;LMFISAMLMYDIEHIAQPEVFDNALSSLWWAMATITTVGYGDIYPVTTAGRILSTFITFLGIFLTAIPTGIISAGFIEESSKRRSLKDHAQ
;
A
#
# COMPACT_ATOMS: atom_id res chain seq x y z
N LEU A 1 2.33 6.13 -6.43
CA LEU A 1 3.21 5.20 -5.67
C LEU A 1 3.28 3.84 -6.35
N MET A 2 2.17 3.11 -6.48
CA MET A 2 2.13 1.73 -7.00
C MET A 2 2.89 1.50 -8.33
N PHE A 3 2.56 2.25 -9.40
CA PHE A 3 3.27 2.12 -10.69
C PHE A 3 4.74 2.55 -10.63
N ILE A 4 5.05 3.59 -9.85
CA ILE A 4 6.42 4.08 -9.68
C ILE A 4 7.27 3.03 -8.95
N SER A 5 6.73 2.45 -7.88
CA SER A 5 7.35 1.37 -7.11
C SER A 5 7.59 0.12 -7.98
N ALA A 6 6.63 -0.24 -8.83
CA ALA A 6 6.78 -1.35 -9.77
C ALA A 6 7.91 -1.12 -10.78
N MET A 7 7.94 0.07 -11.41
CA MET A 7 8.97 0.42 -12.40
C MET A 7 10.37 0.45 -11.77
N LEU A 8 10.52 1.13 -10.63
CA LEU A 8 11.81 1.23 -9.93
C LEU A 8 12.31 -0.14 -9.46
N MET A 9 11.41 -1.02 -9.00
CA MET A 9 11.81 -2.35 -8.56
C MET A 9 12.19 -3.26 -9.73
N TYR A 10 11.47 -3.16 -10.85
CA TYR A 10 11.87 -3.83 -12.09
C TYR A 10 13.28 -3.41 -12.50
N ASP A 11 13.57 -2.11 -12.57
CA ASP A 11 14.88 -1.61 -13.01
C ASP A 11 16.03 -2.07 -12.09
N ILE A 12 15.79 -2.19 -10.78
CA ILE A 12 16.82 -2.56 -9.79
C ILE A 12 17.01 -4.07 -9.68
N GLU A 13 15.91 -4.85 -9.62
CA GLU A 13 15.97 -6.29 -9.30
C GLU A 13 15.95 -7.17 -10.55
N HIS A 14 15.49 -6.71 -11.71
CA HIS A 14 15.40 -7.54 -12.92
C HIS A 14 16.75 -8.13 -13.33
N ILE A 15 17.85 -7.38 -13.16
CA ILE A 15 19.21 -7.87 -13.48
C ILE A 15 19.62 -9.00 -12.52
N ALA A 16 19.23 -8.91 -11.24
CA ALA A 16 19.58 -9.88 -10.22
C ALA A 16 18.64 -11.09 -10.20
N GLN A 17 17.37 -10.90 -10.56
CA GLN A 17 16.31 -11.90 -10.52
C GLN A 17 15.37 -11.77 -11.74
N PRO A 18 15.87 -12.07 -12.95
CA PRO A 18 15.10 -11.89 -14.18
C PRO A 18 13.87 -12.80 -14.26
N GLU A 19 13.87 -13.96 -13.61
CA GLU A 19 12.71 -14.85 -13.61
C GLU A 19 11.61 -14.43 -12.61
N VAL A 20 11.98 -13.69 -11.55
CA VAL A 20 11.04 -13.25 -10.50
C VAL A 20 10.44 -11.89 -10.87
N PHE A 21 11.29 -10.93 -11.21
CA PHE A 21 10.89 -9.63 -11.75
C PHE A 21 10.86 -9.66 -13.28
N ASP A 22 10.21 -10.69 -13.86
CA ASP A 22 10.19 -10.98 -15.30
C ASP A 22 9.68 -9.82 -16.17
N ASN A 23 8.61 -9.16 -15.72
CA ASN A 23 8.02 -8.07 -16.47
C ASN A 23 7.42 -7.01 -15.53
N ALA A 24 6.96 -5.91 -16.13
CA ALA A 24 6.36 -4.81 -15.39
C ALA A 24 5.11 -5.23 -14.59
N LEU A 25 4.35 -6.23 -15.05
CA LEU A 25 3.15 -6.72 -14.35
C LEU A 25 3.53 -7.56 -13.12
N SER A 26 4.56 -8.40 -13.20
CA SER A 26 5.10 -9.11 -12.03
C SER A 26 5.58 -8.13 -10.96
N SER A 27 6.22 -7.04 -11.37
CA SER A 27 6.66 -5.96 -10.47
C SER A 27 5.48 -5.17 -9.89
N LEU A 28 4.39 -5.03 -10.66
CA LEU A 28 3.15 -4.42 -10.19
C LEU A 28 2.45 -5.31 -9.16
N TRP A 29 2.45 -6.64 -9.35
CA TRP A 29 1.95 -7.60 -8.37
C TRP A 29 2.70 -7.47 -7.04
N TRP A 30 4.03 -7.44 -7.10
CA TRP A 30 4.87 -7.18 -5.92
C TRP A 30 4.51 -5.85 -5.23
N ALA A 31 4.38 -4.77 -6.01
CA ALA A 31 4.06 -3.45 -5.48
C ALA A 31 2.68 -3.42 -4.81
N MET A 32 1.67 -4.09 -5.40
CA MET A 32 0.35 -4.25 -4.80
C MET A 32 0.44 -5.00 -3.47
N ALA A 33 1.05 -6.19 -3.45
CA ALA A 33 1.18 -7.01 -2.25
C ALA A 33 1.93 -6.28 -1.13
N THR A 34 2.96 -5.50 -1.47
CA THR A 34 3.78 -4.76 -0.51
C THR A 34 3.05 -3.53 0.06
N ILE A 35 2.49 -2.68 -0.80
CA ILE A 35 1.82 -1.42 -0.38
C ILE A 35 0.54 -1.71 0.40
N THR A 36 -0.18 -2.77 0.04
CA THR A 36 -1.37 -3.22 0.78
C THR A 36 -1.02 -4.00 2.05
N THR A 37 0.27 -4.17 2.35
CA THR A 37 0.78 -4.91 3.53
C THR A 37 0.40 -6.39 3.58
N VAL A 38 -0.02 -6.98 2.44
CA VAL A 38 -0.34 -8.41 2.34
C VAL A 38 0.95 -9.25 2.38
N GLY A 39 1.94 -8.89 1.55
CA GLY A 39 3.28 -9.47 1.59
C GLY A 39 3.34 -10.99 1.44
N TYR A 40 2.80 -11.55 0.34
CA TYR A 40 2.80 -13.00 0.08
C TYR A 40 4.20 -13.66 0.15
N GLY A 41 5.26 -12.91 -0.16
CA GLY A 41 6.65 -13.38 -0.10
C GLY A 41 7.07 -14.25 -1.29
N ASP A 42 6.23 -14.35 -2.31
CA ASP A 42 6.50 -14.99 -3.61
C ASP A 42 7.49 -14.18 -4.46
N ILE A 43 7.35 -12.84 -4.42
CA ILE A 43 8.27 -11.89 -5.05
C ILE A 43 8.79 -10.96 -3.97
N TYR A 44 10.11 -10.77 -3.91
CA TYR A 44 10.74 -9.84 -2.97
C TYR A 44 12.15 -9.45 -3.44
N PRO A 45 12.62 -8.22 -3.16
CA PRO A 45 13.95 -7.79 -3.55
C PRO A 45 15.05 -8.52 -2.77
N VAL A 46 16.10 -8.93 -3.47
CA VAL A 46 17.28 -9.55 -2.87
C VAL A 46 18.50 -8.64 -2.86
N THR A 47 18.53 -7.61 -3.71
CA THR A 47 19.63 -6.65 -3.71
C THR A 47 19.53 -5.71 -2.51
N THR A 48 20.68 -5.23 -2.05
CA THR A 48 20.74 -4.22 -0.97
C THR A 48 19.98 -2.95 -1.35
N ALA A 49 20.10 -2.51 -2.60
CA ALA A 49 19.40 -1.32 -3.10
C ALA A 49 17.88 -1.53 -3.10
N GLY A 50 17.39 -2.67 -3.61
CA GLY A 50 15.97 -3.01 -3.62
C GLY A 50 15.38 -3.14 -2.21
N ARG A 51 16.13 -3.69 -1.25
CA ARG A 51 15.70 -3.76 0.16
C ARG A 51 15.58 -2.39 0.84
N ILE A 52 16.53 -1.49 0.55
CA ILE A 52 16.45 -0.11 1.06
C ILE A 52 15.24 0.59 0.45
N LEU A 53 15.05 0.47 -0.87
CA LEU A 53 13.92 1.08 -1.57
C LEU A 53 12.58 0.52 -1.08
N SER A 54 12.45 -0.79 -0.93
CA SER A 54 11.22 -1.44 -0.46
C SER A 54 10.82 -0.99 0.94
N THR A 55 11.80 -0.73 1.81
CA THR A 55 11.57 -0.17 3.14
C THR A 55 10.88 1.19 3.04
N PHE A 56 11.40 2.11 2.22
CA PHE A 56 10.78 3.43 2.01
C PHE A 56 9.40 3.33 1.35
N ILE A 57 9.24 2.46 0.35
CA ILE A 57 7.95 2.21 -0.32
C ILE A 57 6.91 1.72 0.68
N THR A 58 7.29 0.82 1.60
CA THR A 58 6.38 0.27 2.61
C THR A 58 5.89 1.36 3.56
N PHE A 59 6.78 2.21 4.08
CA PHE A 59 6.38 3.35 4.92
C PHE A 59 5.44 4.30 4.19
N LEU A 60 5.77 4.68 2.94
CA LEU A 60 4.90 5.53 2.12
C LEU A 60 3.55 4.87 1.83
N GLY A 61 3.53 3.55 1.61
CA GLY A 61 2.33 2.77 1.40
C GLY A 61 1.38 2.84 2.60
N ILE A 62 1.90 2.65 3.81
CA ILE A 62 1.13 2.75 5.06
C ILE A 62 0.55 4.16 5.23
N PHE A 63 1.32 5.22 4.96
CA PHE A 63 0.81 6.58 5.05
C PHE A 63 -0.30 6.85 4.04
N LEU A 64 -0.21 6.29 2.83
CA LEU A 64 -1.25 6.43 1.82
C LEU A 64 -2.52 5.67 2.16
N THR A 65 -2.43 4.47 2.75
CA THR A 65 -3.61 3.69 3.17
C THR A 65 -4.28 4.25 4.42
N ALA A 66 -3.56 5.01 5.24
CA ALA A 66 -4.12 5.70 6.41
C ALA A 66 -5.12 6.81 6.04
N ILE A 67 -4.90 7.53 4.94
CA ILE A 67 -5.75 8.64 4.49
C ILE A 67 -7.20 8.19 4.19
N PRO A 68 -7.47 7.24 3.28
CA PRO A 68 -8.84 6.82 2.99
C PRO A 68 -9.52 6.18 4.21
N THR A 69 -8.77 5.40 5.01
CA THR A 69 -9.25 4.86 6.29
C THR A 69 -9.72 5.98 7.22
N GLY A 70 -8.95 7.06 7.36
CA GLY A 70 -9.29 8.22 8.16
C GLY A 70 -10.54 8.95 7.68
N ILE A 71 -10.67 9.16 6.36
CA ILE A 71 -11.84 9.82 5.75
C ILE A 71 -13.11 9.00 6.00
N ILE A 72 -13.05 7.68 5.77
CA ILE A 72 -14.19 6.78 5.99
C ILE A 72 -14.58 6.79 7.47
N SER A 73 -13.60 6.66 8.38
CA SER A 73 -13.84 6.71 9.83
C SER A 73 -14.49 8.02 10.26
N ALA A 74 -14.02 9.16 9.76
CA ALA A 74 -14.60 10.47 10.08
C ALA A 74 -16.07 10.57 9.65
N GLY A 75 -16.40 10.08 8.45
CA GLY A 75 -17.78 10.04 7.96
C GLY A 75 -18.69 9.16 8.83
N PHE A 76 -18.21 8.00 9.29
CA PHE A 76 -18.97 7.13 10.21
C PHE A 76 -19.19 7.79 11.58
N ILE A 77 -18.20 8.51 12.10
CA ILE A 77 -18.31 9.23 13.38
C ILE A 77 -19.33 10.37 13.28
N GLU A 78 -19.29 11.14 12.18
CA GLU A 78 -20.25 12.23 11.93
C GLU A 78 -21.69 11.71 11.87
N GLU A 79 -21.94 10.66 11.09
CA GLU A 79 -23.27 10.05 10.96
C GLU A 79 -23.77 9.47 12.30
N SER A 80 -22.87 8.84 13.06
CA SER A 80 -23.19 8.29 14.39
C SER A 80 -23.54 9.39 15.40
N SER A 81 -22.80 10.50 15.37
CA SER A 81 -23.06 11.69 16.20
C SER A 81 -24.40 12.34 15.85
N LYS A 82 -24.70 12.49 14.56
CA LYS A 82 -25.97 13.05 14.06
C LYS A 82 -27.17 12.21 14.50
N ARG A 83 -27.08 10.89 14.39
CA ARG A 83 -28.13 9.96 14.85
C ARG A 83 -28.37 10.03 16.36
N ARG A 84 -27.32 10.28 17.16
CA ARG A 84 -27.44 10.42 18.61
C ARG A 84 -28.15 11.72 18.98
N SER A 85 -27.76 12.84 18.39
CA SER A 85 -28.41 14.15 18.61
C SER A 85 -29.91 14.11 18.28
N LEU A 86 -30.31 13.47 17.18
CA LEU A 86 -31.73 13.33 16.82
C LEU A 86 -32.54 12.53 17.84
N LYS A 87 -31.95 11.52 18.48
CA LYS A 87 -32.63 10.75 19.54
C LYS A 87 -32.80 11.59 20.80
N ASP A 88 -31.79 12.37 21.17
CA ASP A 88 -31.82 13.21 22.37
C ASP A 88 -32.87 14.35 22.25
N HIS A 89 -33.14 14.86 21.04
CA HIS A 89 -34.18 15.87 20.79
C HIS A 89 -35.60 15.30 20.63
N ALA A 90 -35.72 13.99 20.45
CA ALA A 90 -37.02 13.31 20.32
C ALA A 90 -37.60 12.83 21.67
N GLN A 91 -36.82 12.95 22.76
CA GLN A 91 -37.24 12.69 24.15
C GLN A 91 -37.62 13.99 24.85
#